data_AF-A0A485NNG0-F1
#
_entry.id   AF-A0A485NNG0-F1
#
_cell.length_a   1.000
_cell.length_b   1.000
_cell.length_c   1.000
_cell.angle_alpha   90.00
_cell.angle_beta   90.00
_cell.angle_gamma   90.00
#
_symmetry.space_group_name_H-M   'P 1'
#
loop_
_entity.id
_entity.type
_entity.pdbx_description
1 polymer ?
#
loop_
_entity_poly.entity_id
_entity_poly.type
_entity_poly.pdbx_seq_one_letter_code
_entity_poly.pdbx_strand_id
1 'polypeptide(L)' 'ARKEWQEIFNVMNRKNMQPRILYPASLSFRIEGEIKVFPNKQKLKEFITTKPALQEILRGIL' A
#
# COMPACT_ATOMS: atom_id res chain seq x y z
N ALA A 1 3.89 1.11 13.35
CA ALA A 1 3.64 2.38 12.63
C ALA A 1 4.60 2.62 11.46
N ARG A 2 5.78 3.25 11.62
CA ARG A 2 6.64 3.63 10.46
C ARG A 2 7.38 2.47 9.80
N LYS A 3 7.83 1.48 10.59
CA LYS A 3 8.44 0.23 10.06
C LYS A 3 7.47 -0.57 9.19
N GLU A 4 6.21 -0.68 9.61
CA GLU A 4 5.19 -1.39 8.84
C GLU A 4 4.92 -0.72 7.49
N TRP A 5 4.84 0.61 7.45
CA TRP A 5 4.71 1.33 6.19
C TRP A 5 5.95 1.24 5.31
N GLN A 6 7.15 1.11 5.89
CA GLN A 6 8.39 0.93 5.16
C GLN A 6 8.45 -0.39 4.38
N GLU A 7 8.01 -1.50 4.97
CA GLU A 7 7.98 -2.79 4.28
C GLU A 7 6.99 -2.79 3.09
N ILE A 8 5.78 -2.26 3.32
CA ILE A 8 4.76 -2.11 2.27
C ILE A 8 5.24 -1.17 1.16
N PHE A 9 5.87 -0.06 1.54
CA PHE A 9 6.46 0.90 0.59
C PHE A 9 7.49 0.22 -0.31
N ASN A 10 8.40 -0.58 0.25
CA ASN A 10 9.43 -1.27 -0.53
C ASN A 10 8.84 -2.21 -1.58
N VAL A 11 7.79 -2.96 -1.24
CA VAL A 11 7.14 -3.86 -2.20
C VAL A 11 6.39 -3.09 -3.28
N MET A 12 5.64 -2.05 -2.91
CA MET A 12 4.94 -1.23 -3.90
C MET A 12 5.90 -0.44 -4.80
N ASN A 13 7.06 -0.05 -4.29
CA ASN A 13 8.10 0.62 -5.06
C ASN A 13 8.70 -0.33 -6.11
N ARG A 14 8.95 -1.60 -5.75
CA ARG A 14 9.40 -2.64 -6.70
C ARG A 14 8.40 -2.90 -7.83
N LYS A 15 7.11 -2.66 -7.60
CA LYS A 15 6.03 -2.81 -8.59
C LYS A 15 5.73 -1.54 -9.39
N ASN A 16 6.56 -0.50 -9.27
CA ASN A 16 6.39 0.79 -9.95
C ASN A 16 5.05 1.51 -9.63
N MET A 17 4.47 1.24 -8.46
CA MET A 17 3.19 1.84 -8.02
C MET A 17 3.37 3.26 -7.46
N GLN A 18 4.56 3.85 -7.57
CA GLN A 18 4.87 5.21 -7.12
C GLN A 18 4.36 5.48 -5.68
N PRO A 19 4.69 4.61 -4.71
CA PRO A 19 4.22 4.81 -3.34
C PRO A 19 4.81 6.10 -2.75
N ARG A 20 4.05 6.75 -1.88
CA ARG A 20 4.43 7.94 -1.12
C ARG A 20 3.92 7.82 0.30
N ILE A 21 4.82 7.89 1.27
CA ILE A 21 4.49 7.96 2.69
C ILE A 21 4.15 9.41 3.01
N LEU A 22 2.93 9.64 3.49
CA LEU A 22 2.40 10.94 3.89
C LEU A 22 2.39 11.06 5.42
N TYR A 23 2.69 12.24 5.94
CA TYR A 23 2.63 12.54 7.37
C TYR A 23 1.16 12.63 7.85
N PRO A 24 0.80 12.17 9.06
CA PRO A 24 1.64 11.58 10.12
C PRO A 24 1.89 10.07 10.00
N ALA A 25 0.99 9.31 9.35
CA ALA A 25 1.14 7.87 9.18
C ALA A 25 0.26 7.30 8.04
N SER A 26 0.20 7.99 6.91
CA SER A 26 -0.61 7.58 5.75
C SER A 26 0.27 7.06 4.61
N LEU A 27 -0.22 6.11 3.82
CA LEU A 27 0.44 5.64 2.61
C LEU A 27 -0.43 5.91 1.40
N SER A 28 0.17 6.52 0.38
CA SER A 28 -0.46 6.72 -0.92
C SER A 28 0.28 5.95 -1.98
N PHE A 29 -0.43 5.48 -3.01
CA PHE A 29 0.19 4.88 -4.19
C PHE A 29 -0.76 4.96 -5.39
N ARG A 30 -0.17 4.85 -6.57
CA ARG A 30 -0.89 4.82 -7.83
C ARG A 30 -1.26 3.39 -8.19
N ILE A 31 -2.55 3.16 -8.41
CA ILE A 31 -3.10 1.90 -8.92
C ILE A 31 -4.13 2.20 -10.01
N GLU A 32 -4.02 1.51 -11.14
CA GLU A 32 -4.98 1.62 -12.26
C GLU A 32 -5.21 3.07 -12.72
N GLY A 33 -4.17 3.91 -12.64
CA GLY A 33 -4.25 5.32 -13.04
C GLY A 33 -4.70 6.28 -11.94
N GLU A 34 -5.35 5.80 -10.88
CA GLU A 34 -5.76 6.59 -9.72
C GLU A 34 -4.72 6.60 -8.61
N ILE A 35 -4.60 7.72 -7.87
CA ILE A 35 -3.84 7.77 -6.62
C ILE A 35 -4.81 7.50 -5.48
N LYS A 36 -4.57 6.44 -4.71
CA LYS A 36 -5.33 6.14 -3.48
C LYS A 36 -4.47 6.46 -2.26
N VAL A 37 -5.12 6.93 -1.19
CA VAL A 37 -4.46 7.28 0.08
C VAL A 37 -5.10 6.47 1.20
N PHE A 38 -4.26 5.85 2.02
CA PHE A 38 -4.64 4.98 3.12
C PHE A 38 -4.09 5.54 4.43
N PRO A 39 -4.95 5.99 5.36
CA PRO A 39 -4.51 6.56 6.63
C PRO A 39 -4.06 5.50 7.65
N ASN A 40 -4.42 4.23 7.44
CA ASN A 40 -4.06 3.13 8.31
C ASN A 40 -3.96 1.81 7.52
N LYS A 41 -3.30 0.80 8.12
CA LYS A 41 -3.10 -0.53 7.53
C LYS A 41 -4.41 -1.29 7.34
N GLN A 42 -5.41 -1.07 8.19
CA GLN A 42 -6.69 -1.77 8.13
C GLN A 42 -7.47 -1.42 6.85
N LYS A 43 -7.61 -0.12 6.53
CA LYS A 43 -8.24 0.30 5.26
C LYS A 43 -7.48 -0.20 4.03
N LEU A 44 -6.15 -0.26 4.12
CA LEU A 44 -5.35 -0.86 3.07
C LEU A 44 -5.67 -2.36 2.91
N LYS A 45 -5.78 -3.11 4.00
CA LYS A 45 -6.12 -4.53 3.98
C LYS A 45 -7.50 -4.78 3.36
N GLU A 46 -8.51 -4.01 3.75
CA GLU A 46 -9.86 -4.08 3.16
C GLU A 46 -9.83 -3.81 1.64
N PHE A 47 -9.05 -2.81 1.21
CA PHE A 47 -8.90 -2.51 -0.22
C PHE A 47 -8.15 -3.61 -0.99
N ILE A 48 -7.19 -4.27 -0.35
CA ILE A 48 -6.44 -5.37 -0.97
C ILE A 48 -7.32 -6.62 -1.09
N THR A 49 -8.21 -6.87 -0.13
CA THR A 49 -9.15 -8.02 -0.20
C THR A 49 -10.11 -7.92 -1.37
N THR A 50 -10.41 -6.72 -1.87
CA THR A 50 -11.24 -6.54 -3.07
C THR A 50 -10.45 -6.63 -4.37
N LYS A 51 -9.11 -6.61 -4.32
CA LYS A 51 -8.23 -6.61 -5.49
C LYS A 51 -7.25 -7.78 -5.47
N PRO A 52 -7.54 -8.91 -6.16
CA PRO A 52 -6.71 -10.11 -6.12
C PRO A 52 -5.25 -9.86 -6.56
N ALA A 53 -5.04 -8.97 -7.55
CA ALA A 53 -3.70 -8.61 -8.01
C ALA A 53 -2.85 -7.94 -6.91
N LEU A 54 -3.45 -7.08 -6.06
CA LEU A 54 -2.75 -6.50 -4.93
C LEU A 54 -2.54 -7.51 -3.81
N GLN A 55 -3.49 -8.42 -3.63
CA GLN A 55 -3.40 -9.47 -2.62
C GLN A 55 -2.20 -10.37 -2.88
N GLU A 56 -1.93 -10.73 -4.14
CA GLU A 56 -0.75 -11.50 -4.50
C GLU A 56 0.56 -10.73 -4.29
N ILE A 57 0.59 -9.44 -4.60
CA ILE A 57 1.78 -8.59 -4.45
C ILE A 57 2.16 -8.43 -2.98
N LEU A 58 1.17 -8.27 -2.10
CA LEU A 58 1.36 -8.02 -0.68
C LEU A 58 1.18 -9.29 0.17
N ARG A 59 1.14 -10.46 -0.49
CA ARG A 59 1.04 -11.76 0.17
C ARG A 59 2.26 -12.00 1.05
N GLY A 60 2.04 -12.15 2.35
CA GLY A 60 3.10 -12.37 3.34
C GLY A 60 3.59 -11.12 4.09
N ILE A 61 3.10 -9.93 3.73
CA ILE A 61 3.36 -8.67 4.47
C ILE A 61 2.15 -8.23 5.31
N LEU A 62 0.95 -8.64 4.90
CA LEU A 62 -0.35 -8.20 5.43
C LEU A 62 -1.22 -9.33 5.99
#